data_AF-A0A660T661-F1
#
_entry.id   AF-A0A660T661-F1
#
_cell.length_a   1.000
_cell.length_b   1.000
_cell.length_c   1.000
_cell.angle_alpha   90.00
_cell.angle_beta   90.00
_cell.angle_gamma   90.00
#
_symmetry.space_group_name_H-M   'P 1'
#
loop_
_entity.id
_entity.type
_entity.pdbx_description
1 polymer ?
#
loop_
_entity_poly.entity_id
_entity_poly.type
_entity_poly.pdbx_seq_one_letter_code
_entity_poly.pdbx_strand_id
1 'polypeptide(L)'
;QAGVFYKNARRNPDVITALTTYNITDVVLADAQTAVSHLADLDADQEQEKSEAQNATRERNAALDTLDEWYSAFRTIARVALQDDSQRLEALGLGSVA
;
A
#
# COMPACT_ATOMS: atom_id res chain seq x y z
N GLN A 1 -0.69 19.61 -13.61
CA GLN A 1 -0.25 20.79 -14.38
C GLN A 1 0.26 20.43 -15.78
N ALA A 2 1.08 19.37 -15.94
CA ALA A 2 1.61 18.95 -17.24
C ALA A 2 0.53 18.61 -18.29
N GLY A 3 -0.55 17.90 -17.93
CA GLY A 3 -1.63 17.60 -18.88
C GLY A 3 -2.35 18.84 -19.44
N VAL A 4 -2.51 19.89 -18.61
CA VAL A 4 -3.10 21.18 -19.03
C VAL A 4 -2.16 21.92 -19.97
N PHE A 5 -0.84 21.86 -19.71
CA PHE A 5 0.17 22.43 -20.58
C PHE A 5 0.09 21.85 -22.00
N TYR A 6 0.15 20.52 -22.15
CA TYR A 6 0.10 19.88 -23.48
C TYR A 6 -1.22 20.16 -24.20
N LYS A 7 -2.34 20.12 -23.49
CA LYS A 7 -3.66 20.45 -24.04
C LYS A 7 -3.74 21.89 -24.56
N ASN A 8 -3.14 22.84 -23.85
CA ASN A 8 -3.16 24.25 -24.25
C ASN A 8 -2.15 24.56 -25.36
N ALA A 9 -0.95 23.98 -25.30
CA ALA A 9 0.08 24.14 -26.32
C ALA A 9 -0.41 23.67 -27.69
N ARG A 10 -1.12 22.53 -27.74
CA ARG A 10 -1.68 21.98 -28.98
C ARG A 10 -2.89 22.74 -29.53
N ARG A 11 -3.47 23.65 -28.75
CA ARG A 11 -4.61 24.49 -29.17
C ARG A 11 -4.19 25.87 -29.66
N ASN A 12 -2.91 26.22 -29.54
CA ASN A 12 -2.38 27.51 -29.94
C ASN A 12 -1.44 27.35 -31.16
N PRO A 13 -1.87 27.76 -32.37
CA PRO A 13 -1.06 27.64 -33.59
C PRO A 13 0.28 28.39 -33.53
N ASP A 14 0.34 29.52 -32.83
CA ASP A 14 1.57 30.31 -32.69
C ASP A 14 2.60 29.55 -31.84
N VAL A 15 2.12 28.86 -30.79
CA VAL A 15 2.94 28.00 -29.93
C VAL A 15 3.45 26.79 -30.70
N ILE A 16 2.61 26.11 -31.48
CA ILE A 16 3.05 24.98 -32.32
C ILE A 16 4.10 25.43 -33.33
N THR A 17 3.89 26.59 -33.97
CA THR A 17 4.84 27.16 -34.93
C THR A 17 6.19 27.44 -34.27
N ALA A 18 6.19 28.06 -33.08
CA ALA A 18 7.40 28.32 -32.32
C ALA A 18 8.11 27.01 -31.89
N LEU A 19 7.36 26.00 -31.43
CA LEU A 19 7.89 24.71 -31.00
C LEU A 19 8.47 23.89 -32.17
N THR A 20 7.90 24.02 -33.37
CA THR A 20 8.39 23.35 -34.58
C THR A 20 9.79 23.83 -34.96
N THR A 21 10.17 25.07 -34.63
CA THR A 21 11.54 25.56 -34.83
C THR A 21 12.59 24.79 -33.99
N TYR A 22 12.14 24.12 -32.93
CA TYR A 22 12.94 23.23 -32.08
C TYR A 22 12.67 21.75 -32.37
N ASN A 23 12.07 21.42 -33.51
CA ASN A 23 11.71 20.06 -33.91
C ASN A 23 10.69 19.37 -32.98
N ILE A 24 9.91 20.16 -32.21
CA ILE A 24 8.81 19.69 -31.39
C ILE A 24 7.53 19.83 -32.20
N THR A 25 7.08 18.71 -32.79
CA THR A 25 5.89 18.65 -33.66
C THR A 25 4.63 18.36 -32.85
N ASP A 26 3.45 18.50 -33.46
CA ASP A 26 2.18 18.10 -32.81
C ASP A 26 2.17 16.62 -32.42
N VAL A 27 2.86 15.76 -33.19
CA VAL A 27 3.02 14.32 -32.87
C VAL A 27 3.78 14.16 -31.55
N VAL A 28 4.92 14.84 -31.39
CA VAL A 28 5.70 14.79 -30.14
C VAL A 28 4.88 15.30 -28.95
N LEU A 29 4.09 16.36 -29.13
CA LEU A 29 3.21 16.88 -28.08
C LEU A 29 2.06 15.93 -27.75
N ALA A 30 1.50 15.23 -28.76
CA ALA A 30 0.46 14.24 -28.56
C ALA A 30 0.99 13.04 -27.76
N ASP A 31 2.17 12.53 -28.14
CA ASP A 31 2.81 11.40 -27.46
C ASP A 31 3.14 11.75 -26.00
N ALA A 32 3.70 12.94 -25.77
CA ALA A 32 3.99 13.42 -24.42
C ALA A 32 2.71 13.62 -23.58
N GLN A 33 1.62 14.10 -24.19
CA GLN A 33 0.33 14.22 -23.51
C GLN A 33 -0.21 12.84 -23.09
N THR A 34 -0.15 11.85 -23.97
CA THR A 34 -0.54 10.47 -23.68
C THR A 34 0.30 9.88 -22.56
N ALA A 35 1.63 10.06 -22.61
CA ALA A 35 2.54 9.58 -21.58
C ALA A 35 2.24 10.21 -20.21
N VAL A 36 1.95 11.51 -20.16
CA VAL A 36 1.58 12.20 -18.92
C VAL A 36 0.24 11.71 -18.37
N SER A 37 -0.74 11.46 -19.24
CA SER A 37 -2.03 10.90 -18.81
C SER A 37 -1.84 9.51 -18.20
N HIS A 38 -1.12 8.64 -18.92
CA HIS A 38 -0.85 7.29 -18.45
C HIS A 38 -0.05 7.27 -17.15
N LEU A 39 0.94 8.15 -16.98
CA LEU A 39 1.67 8.28 -15.72
C LEU A 39 0.75 8.70 -14.57
N ALA A 40 -0.20 9.61 -14.81
CA ALA A 40 -1.15 10.02 -13.78
C ALA A 40 -2.09 8.88 -13.36
N ASP A 41 -2.51 8.04 -14.31
CA ASP A 41 -3.31 6.85 -14.02
C ASP A 41 -2.51 5.84 -13.19
N LEU A 42 -1.26 5.56 -13.58
CA LEU A 42 -0.35 4.66 -12.83
C LEU A 42 -0.04 5.18 -11.41
N ASP A 43 0.12 6.48 -11.24
CA ASP A 43 0.35 7.10 -9.93
C ASP A 43 -0.89 6.97 -9.04
N ALA A 44 -2.09 7.15 -9.59
CA ALA A 44 -3.34 6.95 -8.87
C ALA A 44 -3.52 5.49 -8.43
N ASP A 45 -3.25 4.53 -9.32
CA ASP A 45 -3.28 3.10 -9.00
C ASP A 45 -2.26 2.76 -7.90
N GLN A 46 -1.04 3.28 -8.01
CA GLN A 46 0.01 3.07 -7.00
C GLN A 46 -0.40 3.62 -5.62
N GLU A 47 -0.97 4.83 -5.56
CA GLU A 47 -1.40 5.43 -4.29
C GLU A 47 -2.57 4.65 -3.66
N GLN A 48 -3.46 4.09 -4.49
CA GLN A 48 -4.49 3.16 -4.03
C GLN A 48 -3.85 1.90 -3.42
N GLU A 49 -2.95 1.22 -4.14
CA GLU A 49 -2.29 0.01 -3.66
C GLU A 49 -1.50 0.25 -2.35
N LYS A 50 -0.80 1.40 -2.23
CA LYS A 50 -0.12 1.80 -0.99
C LYS A 50 -1.10 1.92 0.18
N SER A 51 -2.24 2.56 -0.06
CA SER A 51 -3.26 2.75 0.98
C SER A 51 -3.87 1.42 1.42
N GLU A 52 -4.16 0.52 0.47
CA GLU A 52 -4.65 -0.84 0.75
C GLU A 52 -3.64 -1.66 1.54
N ALA A 53 -2.35 -1.63 1.16
CA ALA A 53 -1.29 -2.32 1.88
C ALA A 53 -1.11 -1.81 3.32
N GLN A 54 -1.22 -0.49 3.53
CA GLN A 54 -1.18 0.09 4.87
C GLN A 54 -2.37 -0.36 5.73
N ASN A 55 -3.57 -0.41 5.14
CA ASN A 55 -4.77 -0.87 5.85
C ASN A 55 -4.67 -2.36 6.21
N ALA A 56 -4.29 -3.21 5.27
CA ALA A 56 -4.08 -4.64 5.51
C ALA A 56 -3.02 -4.90 6.60
N THR A 57 -1.94 -4.12 6.60
CA THR A 57 -0.90 -4.20 7.64
C THR A 57 -1.46 -3.82 9.02
N ARG A 58 -2.26 -2.76 9.09
CA ARG A 58 -2.89 -2.31 10.34
C ARG A 58 -3.86 -3.36 10.88
N GLU A 59 -4.71 -3.92 10.03
CA GLU A 59 -5.67 -4.98 10.40
C GLU A 59 -4.96 -6.25 10.88
N ARG A 60 -3.93 -6.69 10.15
CA ARG A 60 -3.10 -7.83 10.56
C ARG A 60 -2.47 -7.61 11.94
N ASN A 61 -1.86 -6.45 12.16
CA ASN A 61 -1.20 -6.16 13.44
C ASN A 61 -2.20 -6.13 14.58
N ALA A 62 -3.35 -5.46 14.41
CA ALA A 62 -4.41 -5.45 15.41
C ALA A 62 -4.94 -6.87 15.75
N ALA A 63 -5.07 -7.74 14.75
CA ALA A 63 -5.47 -9.13 14.94
C ALA A 63 -4.40 -9.94 15.71
N LEU A 64 -3.11 -9.70 15.42
CA LEU A 64 -2.01 -10.35 16.15
C LEU A 64 -1.90 -9.87 17.59
N ASP A 65 -2.06 -8.56 17.83
CA ASP A 65 -2.05 -7.99 19.18
C ASP A 65 -3.21 -8.57 20.01
N THR A 66 -4.41 -8.64 19.42
CA THR A 66 -5.59 -9.25 20.07
C THR A 66 -5.35 -10.72 20.40
N LEU A 67 -4.73 -11.48 19.47
CA LEU A 67 -4.41 -12.88 19.69
C LEU A 67 -3.37 -13.06 20.79
N ASP A 68 -2.32 -12.23 20.82
CA ASP A 68 -1.27 -12.29 21.84
C ASP A 68 -1.80 -11.97 23.23
N GLU A 69 -2.62 -10.92 23.36
CA GLU A 69 -3.29 -10.56 24.61
C GLU A 69 -4.17 -11.72 25.12
N TRP A 70 -5.01 -12.26 24.25
CA TRP A 70 -5.88 -13.39 24.61
C TRP A 70 -5.07 -14.62 25.02
N TYR A 71 -4.04 -14.98 24.24
CA TYR A 71 -3.25 -16.17 24.49
C TYR A 71 -2.40 -16.05 25.76
N SER A 72 -1.87 -14.86 26.04
CA SER A 72 -1.15 -14.55 27.29
C SER A 72 -2.06 -14.72 28.51
N ALA A 73 -3.28 -14.19 28.44
CA ALA A 73 -4.28 -14.36 29.50
C ALA A 73 -4.67 -15.84 29.67
N PHE A 74 -4.95 -16.54 28.58
CA PHE A 74 -5.24 -17.97 28.57
C PHE A 74 -4.11 -18.78 29.23
N ARG A 75 -2.86 -18.54 28.84
CA ARG A 75 -1.67 -19.19 29.41
C ARG A 75 -1.58 -18.99 30.91
N THR A 76 -1.78 -17.76 31.36
CA THR A 76 -1.72 -17.39 32.77
C THR A 76 -2.80 -18.12 33.57
N ILE A 77 -4.05 -18.09 33.10
CA ILE A 77 -5.18 -18.76 33.75
C ILE A 77 -4.97 -20.28 33.78
N ALA A 78 -4.55 -20.88 32.66
CA ALA A 78 -4.31 -22.31 32.57
C ALA A 78 -3.21 -22.78 33.54
N ARG A 79 -2.11 -22.02 33.66
CA ARG A 79 -1.02 -22.31 34.60
C ARG A 79 -1.48 -22.27 36.06
N VAL A 80 -2.35 -21.33 36.42
CA VAL A 80 -2.92 -21.26 37.78
C VAL A 80 -3.91 -22.40 38.02
N ALA A 81 -4.84 -22.63 37.10
CA ALA A 81 -5.89 -23.63 37.25
C ALA A 81 -5.38 -25.08 37.25
N LEU A 82 -4.25 -25.34 36.57
CA LEU A 82 -3.65 -26.67 36.43
C LEU A 82 -2.29 -26.77 37.11
N GLN A 83 -1.98 -25.90 38.09
CA GLN A 83 -0.68 -25.83 38.75
C GLN A 83 -0.20 -27.18 39.32
N ASP A 84 -1.14 -28.02 39.79
CA ASP A 84 -0.88 -29.32 40.39
C ASP A 84 -1.02 -30.49 39.39
N ASP A 85 -1.40 -30.21 38.13
CA ASP A 85 -1.61 -31.20 37.07
C ASP A 85 -0.68 -30.91 35.88
N SER A 86 0.60 -31.25 36.09
CA SER A 86 1.68 -31.01 35.12
C SER A 86 1.44 -31.70 33.77
N GLN A 87 0.84 -32.88 33.78
CA GLN A 87 0.54 -33.64 32.56
C GLN A 87 -0.49 -32.93 31.68
N ARG A 88 -1.51 -32.28 32.28
CA ARG A 88 -2.48 -31.47 31.52
C ARG A 88 -1.89 -30.17 31.00
N LEU A 89 -0.98 -29.53 31.73
CA LEU A 89 -0.24 -28.38 31.20
C LEU A 89 0.61 -28.76 29.98
N GLU A 90 1.28 -29.92 30.02
CA GLU A 90 2.06 -30.43 28.90
C GLU A 90 1.19 -30.72 27.68
N ALA A 91 -0.01 -31.31 27.87
CA ALA A 91 -0.97 -31.51 26.79
C ALA A 91 -1.45 -30.21 26.11
N LEU A 92 -1.44 -29.08 26.84
CA LEU A 92 -1.74 -27.75 26.31
C LEU A 92 -0.52 -27.04 25.69
N GLY A 93 0.66 -27.69 25.64
CA GLY A 93 1.91 -27.06 25.22
C GLY A 93 2.40 -25.98 26.20
N LEU A 94 1.98 -26.07 27.46
CA LEU A 94 2.31 -25.14 28.55
C LEU A 94 3.25 -25.75 29.60
N GLY A 95 3.46 -27.07 29.53
CA GLY A 95 4.39 -27.83 30.38
C GLY A 95 5.84 -27.52 30.00
N SER A 96 6.68 -27.34 31.03
CA SER A 96 8.10 -26.99 31.02
C SER A 96 8.73 -26.58 29.68
N VAL A 97 8.86 -25.27 29.46
CA VAL A 97 10.08 -24.71 28.85
C VAL A 97 10.86 -24.13 30.01
N ALA A 98 12.10 -24.60 30.19
CA ALA A 98 13.05 -24.10 31.17
C ALA A 98 13.34 -22.61 30.97
#